data_AF-A0A4Q3J232-F1
#
_entry.id   AF-A0A4Q3J232-F1
#
_cell.length_a   1.000
_cell.length_b   1.000
_cell.length_c   1.000
_cell.angle_alpha   90.00
_cell.angle_beta   90.00
_cell.angle_gamma   90.00
#
_symmetry.space_group_name_H-M   'P 1'
#
loop_
_entity.id
_entity.type
_entity.pdbx_description
1 polymer ?
#
loop_
_entity_poly.entity_id
_entity_poly.type
_entity_poly.pdbx_seq_one_letter_code
_entity_poly.pdbx_strand_id
1 'polypeptide(L)'
;TKFGSVTLKWGMTDSTELESWHDAIIAGQITSNRKQVAIILQDEAGADKARFVVTDAWPSKYTVSGLNGKGNEVFIESIELVNEGIERVQ
;
A
#
# COMPACT_ATOMS: atom_id res chain seq x y z
N THR A 1 -12.68 -16.22 7.88
CA THR A 1 -11.65 -16.36 6.83
C THR A 1 -10.54 -15.38 7.12
N LYS A 2 -9.26 -15.79 7.18
CA LYS A 2 -8.14 -14.86 7.34
C LYS A 2 -7.68 -14.43 5.95
N PHE A 3 -7.72 -13.14 5.66
CA PHE A 3 -7.13 -12.59 4.45
C PHE A 3 -5.66 -12.25 4.71
N GLY A 4 -4.81 -12.50 3.71
CA GLY A 4 -3.39 -12.14 3.81
C GLY A 4 -3.23 -10.62 3.84
N SER A 5 -2.26 -10.12 4.61
CA SER A 5 -1.88 -8.71 4.52
C SER A 5 -1.23 -8.43 3.16
N VAL A 6 -1.44 -7.22 2.67
CA VAL A 6 -0.85 -6.74 1.41
C VAL A 6 0.30 -5.80 1.76
N THR A 7 1.51 -6.13 1.31
CA THR A 7 2.68 -5.27 1.53
C THR A 7 3.10 -4.63 0.22
N LEU A 8 3.15 -3.30 0.19
CA LEU A 8 3.64 -2.53 -0.94
C LEU A 8 4.99 -1.91 -0.57
N LYS A 9 5.93 -1.92 -1.52
CA LYS A 9 7.27 -1.33 -1.37
C LYS A 9 7.59 -0.47 -2.58
N TRP A 10 8.08 0.74 -2.35
CA TRP A 10 8.42 1.69 -3.41
C TRP A 10 9.64 2.52 -3.00
N GLY A 11 10.28 3.19 -3.96
CA GLY A 11 11.34 4.15 -3.69
C GLY A 11 10.77 5.53 -3.35
N MET A 12 11.58 6.48 -2.88
CA MET A 12 11.09 7.83 -2.55
C MET A 12 10.29 8.47 -3.70
N THR A 13 9.13 9.06 -3.39
CA THR A 13 8.31 9.84 -4.34
C THR A 13 7.90 11.17 -3.74
N ASP A 14 7.47 12.10 -4.58
CA ASP A 14 6.92 13.39 -4.12
C ASP A 14 5.49 13.26 -3.53
N SER A 15 4.83 12.10 -3.72
CA SER A 15 3.48 11.88 -3.22
C SER A 15 3.48 11.45 -1.76
N THR A 16 2.76 12.20 -0.93
CA THR A 16 2.60 11.93 0.51
C THR A 16 1.26 11.27 0.84
N GLU A 17 0.51 10.81 -0.17
CA GLU A 17 -0.85 10.30 0.03
C GLU A 17 -0.90 9.05 0.92
N LEU A 18 0.07 8.13 0.77
CA LEU A 18 0.14 6.89 1.56
C LEU A 18 0.56 7.16 3.01
N GLU A 19 1.48 8.10 3.23
CA GLU A 19 1.86 8.58 4.55
C GLU A 19 0.67 9.26 5.24
N SER A 20 0.03 10.22 4.57
CA SER A 20 -1.14 10.93 5.09
C SER A 20 -2.30 9.98 5.43
N TRP A 21 -2.48 8.94 4.62
CA TRP A 21 -3.46 7.91 4.89
C TRP A 21 -3.13 7.11 6.17
N HIS A 22 -1.86 6.73 6.35
CA HIS A 22 -1.40 6.08 7.57
C HIS A 22 -1.54 6.97 8.81
N ASP A 23 -1.21 8.25 8.71
CA ASP A 23 -1.34 9.21 9.80
C ASP A 23 -2.80 9.39 10.25
N ALA A 24 -3.74 9.40 9.29
CA ALA A 24 -5.17 9.43 9.61
C ALA A 24 -5.64 8.18 10.38
N ILE A 25 -5.09 7.00 10.07
CA ILE A 25 -5.36 5.76 10.82
C ILE A 25 -4.79 5.86 12.23
N ILE A 26 -3.55 6.33 12.39
CA ILE A 26 -2.93 6.55 13.71
C ILE A 26 -3.73 7.55 14.55
N ALA A 27 -4.26 8.60 13.93
CA ALA A 27 -5.12 9.60 14.57
C ALA A 27 -6.49 9.03 15.02
N GLY A 28 -6.75 7.73 14.82
CA GLY A 28 -7.96 7.04 15.26
C GLY A 28 -9.12 7.15 14.26
N GLN A 29 -8.90 7.75 13.08
CA GLN A 29 -9.92 7.92 12.05
C GLN A 29 -10.08 6.66 11.18
N ILE A 30 -10.09 5.48 11.81
CA ILE A 30 -10.00 4.19 11.11
C ILE A 30 -11.22 3.96 10.23
N THR A 31 -12.43 4.13 10.77
CA THR A 31 -13.69 3.84 10.07
C THR A 31 -13.88 4.71 8.82
N SER A 32 -13.46 5.97 8.86
CA SER A 32 -13.58 6.90 7.73
C SER A 32 -12.46 6.74 6.69
N ASN A 33 -11.38 6.02 7.03
CA ASN A 33 -10.21 5.86 6.18
C ASN A 33 -9.99 4.42 5.74
N ARG A 34 -11.01 3.56 5.82
CA ARG A 34 -11.01 2.30 5.08
C ARG A 34 -11.19 2.59 3.59
N LYS A 35 -10.34 2.02 2.76
CA LYS A 35 -10.34 2.29 1.32
C LYS A 35 -10.38 0.99 0.53
N GLN A 36 -11.04 1.02 -0.62
CA GLN A 36 -10.88 -0.04 -1.61
C GLN A 36 -9.56 0.19 -2.36
N VAL A 37 -8.73 -0.84 -2.46
CA VAL A 37 -7.45 -0.79 -3.18
C VAL A 37 -7.52 -1.72 -4.39
N ALA A 38 -7.14 -1.22 -5.56
CA ALA A 38 -7.06 -2.01 -6.78
C ALA A 38 -5.60 -2.20 -7.19
N ILE A 39 -5.15 -3.45 -7.30
CA ILE A 39 -3.83 -3.81 -7.82
C ILE A 39 -4.06 -4.35 -9.23
N ILE A 40 -3.56 -3.61 -10.23
CA ILE A 40 -3.77 -3.92 -11.64
C ILE A 40 -2.43 -4.36 -12.24
N LEU A 41 -2.41 -5.58 -12.77
CA LEU A 41 -1.31 -6.07 -13.59
C LEU A 41 -1.56 -5.64 -15.02
N GLN A 42 -0.64 -4.85 -15.57
CA GLN A 42 -0.67 -4.42 -16.95
C GLN A 42 0.31 -5.26 -17.79
N ASP A 43 -0.01 -5.47 -19.06
CA ASP A 43 0.92 -6.03 -20.05
C ASP A 43 1.88 -4.95 -20.60
N GLU A 44 2.76 -5.34 -21.52
CA GLU A 44 3.75 -4.43 -22.11
C GLU A 44 3.12 -3.30 -22.95
N ALA A 45 1.87 -3.47 -23.38
CA ALA A 45 1.10 -2.45 -24.09
C ALA A 45 0.30 -1.55 -23.12
N GLY A 46 0.37 -1.80 -21.81
CA GLY A 46 -0.40 -1.09 -20.79
C GLY A 46 -1.84 -1.57 -20.63
N ALA A 47 -2.22 -2.71 -21.22
CA ALA A 47 -3.55 -3.25 -21.08
C ALA A 47 -3.69 -4.10 -19.81
N ASP A 48 -4.84 -3.97 -19.13
CA ASP A 48 -5.15 -4.71 -17.91
C ASP A 48 -5.22 -6.22 -18.18
N LYS A 49 -4.27 -6.96 -17.60
CA LYS A 49 -4.16 -8.43 -17.70
C LYS A 49 -4.80 -9.15 -16.52
N ALA A 50 -4.74 -8.55 -15.34
CA ALA A 50 -5.41 -9.04 -14.15
C ALA A 50 -5.65 -7.89 -13.17
N ARG A 51 -6.75 -7.97 -12.43
CA ARG A 51 -7.09 -6.99 -11.40
C ARG A 51 -7.44 -7.67 -10.10
N PHE A 52 -6.79 -7.24 -9.03
CA PHE A 52 -7.07 -7.65 -7.67
C PHE A 52 -7.72 -6.49 -6.94
N VAL A 53 -8.90 -6.70 -6.37
CA VAL A 53 -9.62 -5.73 -5.56
C VAL A 53 -9.50 -6.15 -4.11
N VAL A 54 -9.01 -5.24 -3.28
CA VAL A 54 -8.87 -5.37 -1.84
C VAL A 54 -9.94 -4.51 -1.18
N THR A 55 -10.81 -5.15 -0.41
CA THR A 55 -11.97 -4.52 0.22
C THR A 55 -11.64 -4.06 1.62
N ASP A 56 -12.07 -2.84 1.96
CA ASP A 56 -11.88 -2.22 3.27
C ASP A 56 -10.45 -2.36 3.80
N ALA A 57 -9.48 -1.92 3.00
CA ALA A 57 -8.08 -1.91 3.40
C ALA A 57 -7.77 -0.70 4.29
N TRP A 58 -6.83 -0.87 5.22
CA TRP A 58 -6.18 0.22 5.94
C TRP A 58 -4.72 -0.13 6.29
N PRO A 59 -3.83 0.86 6.35
CA PRO A 59 -2.44 0.65 6.74
C PRO A 59 -2.34 0.29 8.22
N SER A 60 -1.67 -0.83 8.52
CA SER A 60 -1.33 -1.26 9.88
C SER A 60 0.10 -0.89 10.26
N LYS A 61 0.97 -0.68 9.27
CA LYS A 61 2.38 -0.39 9.47
C LYS A 61 2.95 0.42 8.32
N TYR A 62 3.70 1.46 8.65
CA TYR A 62 4.54 2.21 7.72
C TYR A 62 6.01 2.11 8.18
N THR A 63 6.92 1.79 7.27
CA THR A 63 8.36 1.73 7.56
C THR A 63 9.15 2.37 6.43
N VAL A 64 10.18 3.11 6.82
CA VAL A 64 11.15 3.72 5.91
C VAL A 64 12.51 3.07 6.09
N SER A 65 13.31 3.02 5.03
CA SER A 65 14.72 2.62 5.13
C SER A 65 15.51 3.59 6.02
N GLY A 66 16.57 3.07 6.65
CA GLY A 66 17.43 3.89 7.51
C GLY A 66 18.07 5.05 6.75
N LEU A 67 18.09 6.23 7.37
CA LEU A 67 18.73 7.42 6.81
C LEU A 67 20.23 7.38 7.13
N ASN A 68 21.06 7.05 6.13
CA ASN A 68 22.51 7.01 6.26
C ASN A 68 23.18 7.91 5.21
N GLY A 69 23.78 9.01 5.64
CA GLY A 69 24.48 9.95 4.74
C GLY A 69 25.76 9.40 4.09
N LYS A 70 26.24 8.23 4.51
CA LYS A 70 27.34 7.49 3.85
C LYS A 70 26.85 6.27 3.07
N GLY A 71 25.55 6.00 3.10
CA GLY A 71 24.92 4.86 2.44
C GLY A 71 24.84 5.08 0.94
N ASN A 72 24.98 3.99 0.18
CA ASN A 72 24.75 3.96 -1.27
C ASN A 72 23.45 3.22 -1.62
N GLU A 73 22.62 2.92 -0.62
CA GLU A 73 21.37 2.20 -0.79
C GLU A 73 20.26 3.11 -1.34
N VAL A 74 19.36 2.52 -2.13
CA VAL A 74 18.13 3.21 -2.56
C VAL A 74 17.21 3.35 -1.35
N PHE A 75 16.67 4.55 -1.15
CA PHE A 75 15.67 4.78 -0.12
C PHE A 75 14.38 4.04 -0.48
N ILE A 76 13.91 3.16 0.42
CA ILE A 76 12.73 2.33 0.22
C ILE A 76 11.74 2.58 1.35
N GLU A 77 10.49 2.80 0.96
CA GLU A 77 9.34 2.87 1.83
C GLU A 77 8.52 1.59 1.70
N SER A 78 7.86 1.20 2.78
CA SER A 78 7.02 0.02 2.82
C SER A 78 5.79 0.27 3.68
N ILE A 79 4.62 -0.10 3.16
CA ILE A 79 3.35 -0.09 3.90
C ILE A 79 2.74 -1.48 3.92
N GLU A 80 2.22 -1.87 5.07
CA GLU A 80 1.46 -3.10 5.24
C GLU A 80 -0.02 -2.74 5.41
N LEU A 81 -0.87 -3.34 4.58
CA LEU A 81 -2.31 -3.15 4.58
C LEU A 81 -3.01 -4.38 5.14
N VAL A 82 -3.87 -4.15 6.12
CA VAL A 82 -4.86 -5.13 6.59
C VAL A 82 -6.16 -4.89 5.85
N ASN A 83 -6.90 -5.95 5.56
CA ASN A 83 -8.08 -5.91 4.71
C ASN A 83 -9.13 -6.95 5.14
N GLU A 84 -10.35 -6.77 4.62
CA GLU A 84 -11.48 -7.67 4.87
C GLU A 84 -11.86 -8.51 3.65
N GLY A 85 -11.05 -8.48 2.60
CA GLY A 85 -11.24 -9.29 1.41
C GLY A 85 -10.21 -8.98 0.33
N ILE A 86 -9.79 -10.01 -0.40
CA ILE A 86 -9.02 -9.88 -1.63
C ILE A 86 -9.66 -10.80 -2.67
N GLU A 87 -10.05 -10.22 -3.81
CA GLU A 87 -10.64 -10.95 -4.93
C GLU A 87 -9.97 -10.58 -6.25
N ARG A 88 -9.83 -11.58 -7.13
CA ARG A 88 -9.40 -11.36 -8.52
C ARG A 88 -10.65 -11.20 -9.38
N VAL A 89 -10.80 -10.04 -10.02
CA VAL A 89 -12.00 -9.69 -10.81
C VAL A 89 -11.80 -9.78 -12.32
N GLN A 90 -10.57 -10.04 -12.78
CA GLN A 90 -10.20 -10.14 -14.20
C GLN A 90 -9.11 -11.20 -14.43
#